data_AF-A0A1C0TPI9-F1
#
_entry.id   AF-A0A1C0TPI9-F1
#
_cell.length_a   1.000
_cell.length_b   1.000
_cell.length_c   1.000
_cell.angle_alpha   90.00
_cell.angle_beta   90.00
_cell.angle_gamma   90.00
#
_symmetry.space_group_name_H-M   'P 1'
#
loop_
_entity.id
_entity.type
_entity.pdbx_description
1 polymer ?
#
loop_
_entity_poly.entity_id
_entity_poly.type
_entity_poly.pdbx_seq_one_letter_code
_entity_poly.pdbx_strand_id
1 'polypeptide(L)'
;MKITRINSLLLCAMLLLSSISATVFAKHHGKIQGHYFLIDHDVVNQAYKLTFKPNKQVTLFGDLETTGQWQWTPEQQLHIQLDRPLTQYEQLMAENETHVYRLTALTINTQNQGQDTHYTQHIQIWHKEAQKVLRTYTQTNSAKLMKQRQLKKWQTQLVNKTWDIEVMDEVTHDDVPWFKAASTARVTFNDDGTGSVQHWDNTQSTLTWKVRGKRLILQYHSGDKPIKYVLRVIDYIDDIGLSFVAKQVNKTTKSARWLHGLMIEKQDIVLTHEQVVGQWHAFGRYHDYYPDQIAVANIAHTASQWSIDNLGQLNREKLDHPELGTVLRCPDNSCYVSCQFYYELLAKKGNTLYVNFYFYSEFYPQGPLKMQGKRIIKVEVRDQLGANAFSDSFLGYTNMTLESEGESIPYFFNMMPTPDGHAVSEVTSPQGTGTFSIIDGKLHTLINEQKMVYEMTQFRRDGIEVCYYPDGQSCLTGHSAVFKFSHDAGPYIED
;
A
#
# COMPACT_ATOMS: atom_id res chain seq x y z
N MET A 1 -19.83 67.35 29.81
CA MET A 1 -19.52 65.98 29.36
C MET A 1 -20.78 65.31 28.84
N LYS A 2 -20.90 65.10 27.53
CA LYS A 2 -21.98 64.32 26.90
C LYS A 2 -21.36 62.96 26.50
N ILE A 3 -21.80 61.88 27.13
CA ILE A 3 -21.47 60.52 26.69
C ILE A 3 -22.58 60.06 25.76
N THR A 4 -22.23 59.85 24.50
CA THR A 4 -23.08 59.38 23.42
C THR A 4 -23.38 57.89 23.60
N ARG A 5 -24.67 57.54 23.53
CA ARG A 5 -25.17 56.16 23.47
C ARG A 5 -24.63 55.47 22.21
N ILE A 6 -23.73 54.51 22.37
CA ILE A 6 -23.35 53.58 21.29
C ILE A 6 -24.16 52.29 21.46
N ASN A 7 -25.16 52.16 20.57
CA ASN A 7 -25.65 50.96 19.90
C ASN A 7 -25.75 49.63 20.66
N SER A 8 -26.81 49.50 21.45
CA SER A 8 -27.36 48.21 21.90
C SER A 8 -27.76 47.28 20.73
N LEU A 9 -28.02 47.84 19.54
CA LEU A 9 -28.33 47.06 18.31
C LEU A 9 -27.11 46.32 17.75
N LEU A 10 -25.90 46.85 17.90
CA LEU A 10 -24.67 46.17 17.42
C LEU A 10 -24.32 44.97 18.30
N LEU A 11 -24.55 45.09 19.62
CA LEU A 11 -24.37 44.00 20.57
C LEU A 11 -25.38 42.87 20.31
N CYS A 12 -26.64 43.21 20.00
CA CYS A 12 -27.68 42.23 19.68
C CYS A 12 -27.42 41.50 18.36
N ALA A 13 -26.92 42.20 17.33
CA ALA A 13 -26.54 41.59 16.06
C ALA A 13 -25.34 40.64 16.21
N MET A 14 -24.33 40.99 17.03
CA MET A 14 -23.19 40.09 17.32
C MET A 14 -23.58 38.87 18.17
N LEU A 15 -24.56 39.00 19.07
CA LEU A 15 -25.10 37.87 19.84
C LEU A 15 -25.98 36.94 18.96
N LEU A 16 -26.68 37.48 17.97
CA LEU A 16 -27.47 36.68 17.01
C LEU A 16 -26.58 35.99 15.97
N LEU A 17 -25.51 36.65 15.50
CA LEU A 17 -24.53 36.02 14.61
C LEU A 17 -23.75 34.88 15.31
N SER A 18 -23.36 35.04 16.57
CA SER A 18 -22.67 33.97 17.32
C SER A 18 -23.58 32.77 17.62
N SER A 19 -24.89 32.97 17.81
CA SER A 19 -25.85 31.90 18.02
C SER A 19 -26.25 31.16 16.74
N ILE A 20 -26.27 31.83 15.58
CA ILE A 20 -26.44 31.18 14.27
C ILE A 20 -25.20 30.37 13.89
N SER A 21 -23.98 30.87 14.17
CA SER A 21 -22.74 30.09 14.00
C SER A 21 -22.72 28.84 14.88
N ALA A 22 -23.08 28.95 16.17
CA ALA A 22 -23.07 27.82 17.09
C ALA A 22 -24.11 26.73 16.72
N THR A 23 -25.27 27.12 16.18
CA THR A 23 -26.31 26.18 15.76
C THR A 23 -26.03 25.51 14.41
N VAL A 24 -25.34 26.21 13.49
CA VAL A 24 -24.83 25.59 12.24
C VAL A 24 -23.66 24.64 12.55
N PHE A 25 -22.77 24.98 13.49
CA PHE A 25 -21.73 24.06 13.98
C PHE A 25 -22.33 22.83 14.69
N ALA A 26 -23.37 23.00 15.52
CA ALA A 26 -23.96 21.88 16.27
C ALA A 26 -24.72 20.85 15.41
N LYS A 27 -25.22 21.25 14.22
CA LYS A 27 -26.11 20.39 13.41
C LYS A 27 -25.40 19.28 12.63
N HIS A 28 -24.07 19.33 12.50
CA HIS A 28 -23.27 18.34 11.78
C HIS A 28 -22.38 17.43 12.64
N HIS A 29 -22.40 17.56 13.97
CA HIS A 29 -21.65 16.65 14.86
C HIS A 29 -22.40 15.33 15.00
N GLY A 30 -22.19 14.41 14.05
CA GLY A 30 -22.70 13.05 14.14
C GLY A 30 -22.30 12.40 15.46
N LYS A 31 -23.25 11.77 16.18
CA LYS A 31 -22.93 11.01 17.39
C LYS A 31 -22.02 9.83 17.03
N ILE A 32 -20.71 9.95 17.29
CA ILE A 32 -19.76 8.85 17.14
C ILE A 32 -19.78 7.99 18.40
N GLN A 33 -20.62 6.95 18.37
CA GLN A 33 -20.75 5.96 19.45
C GLN A 33 -20.82 4.55 18.86
N GLY A 34 -20.30 3.57 19.61
CA GLY A 34 -20.33 2.15 19.26
C GLY A 34 -19.00 1.62 18.72
N HIS A 35 -19.07 0.50 17.98
CA HIS A 35 -17.90 -0.21 17.47
C HIS A 35 -17.68 0.05 15.99
N TYR A 36 -16.43 0.35 15.62
CA TYR A 36 -16.01 0.71 14.28
C TYR A 36 -14.75 -0.08 13.93
N PHE A 37 -14.51 -0.24 12.64
CA PHE A 37 -13.24 -0.66 12.08
C PHE A 37 -12.68 0.49 11.26
N LEU A 38 -11.41 0.81 11.50
CA LEU A 38 -10.59 1.63 10.61
C LEU A 38 -9.69 0.66 9.85
N ILE A 39 -9.97 0.50 8.55
CA ILE A 39 -9.26 -0.42 7.67
C ILE A 39 -8.27 0.41 6.86
N ASP A 40 -6.98 0.21 7.06
CA ASP A 40 -5.93 0.92 6.31
C ASP A 40 -5.80 0.32 4.90
N HIS A 41 -5.63 1.15 3.88
CA HIS A 41 -5.40 0.70 2.50
C HIS A 41 -3.94 0.81 2.08
N ASP A 42 -3.15 1.64 2.77
CA ASP A 42 -1.75 1.93 2.44
C ASP A 42 -0.80 1.05 3.27
N VAL A 43 -1.15 0.78 4.53
CA VAL A 43 -0.42 -0.18 5.37
C VAL A 43 -1.00 -1.57 5.18
N VAL A 44 -0.17 -2.45 4.64
CA VAL A 44 -0.51 -3.81 4.29
C VAL A 44 -1.14 -4.56 5.48
N ASN A 45 -2.41 -4.92 5.30
CA ASN A 45 -3.18 -5.80 6.18
C ASN A 45 -3.44 -5.26 7.60
N GLN A 46 -3.29 -3.95 7.83
CA GLN A 46 -3.51 -3.33 9.13
C GLN A 46 -4.96 -2.84 9.32
N ALA A 47 -5.61 -3.27 10.40
CA ALA A 47 -6.92 -2.74 10.78
C ALA A 47 -6.97 -2.45 12.28
N TYR A 48 -7.67 -1.39 12.66
CA TYR A 48 -7.96 -1.07 14.06
C TYR A 48 -9.44 -1.29 14.34
N LYS A 49 -9.76 -1.91 15.48
CA LYS A 49 -11.11 -1.83 16.04
C LYS A 49 -11.17 -0.66 17.01
N LEU A 50 -12.11 0.25 16.80
CA LEU A 50 -12.35 1.41 17.66
C LEU A 50 -13.69 1.23 18.39
N THR A 51 -13.71 1.50 19.69
CA THR A 51 -14.93 1.48 20.51
C THR A 51 -15.14 2.81 21.19
N PHE A 52 -16.04 3.62 20.64
CA PHE A 52 -16.37 4.95 21.15
C PHE A 52 -17.47 4.87 22.21
N LYS A 53 -17.15 5.41 23.39
CA LYS A 53 -18.06 5.50 24.54
C LYS A 53 -18.71 6.89 24.63
N PRO A 54 -19.85 7.04 25.32
CA PRO A 54 -20.54 8.32 25.47
C PRO A 54 -19.74 9.42 26.18
N ASN A 55 -18.81 9.04 27.05
CA ASN A 55 -17.99 9.94 27.87
C ASN A 55 -16.70 10.41 27.16
N LYS A 56 -16.70 10.49 25.82
CA LYS A 56 -15.53 10.84 25.00
C LYS A 56 -14.32 9.90 25.13
N GLN A 57 -14.48 8.74 25.76
CA GLN A 57 -13.45 7.71 25.77
C GLN A 57 -13.53 6.86 24.49
N VAL A 58 -12.38 6.39 24.04
CA VAL A 58 -12.25 5.39 22.99
C VAL A 58 -11.30 4.29 23.43
N THR A 59 -11.65 3.05 23.11
CA THR A 59 -10.73 1.93 23.18
C THR A 59 -10.30 1.56 21.77
N LEU A 60 -9.00 1.54 21.53
CA LEU A 60 -8.37 1.12 20.29
C LEU A 60 -7.79 -0.28 20.49
N PHE A 61 -8.15 -1.19 19.59
CA PHE A 61 -7.58 -2.54 19.52
C PHE A 61 -6.80 -2.67 18.21
N GLY A 62 -5.47 -2.71 18.30
CA GLY A 62 -4.57 -3.18 17.24
C GLY A 62 -4.01 -4.54 17.64
N ASP A 63 -2.69 -4.63 17.74
CA ASP A 63 -1.97 -5.78 18.34
C ASP A 63 -2.03 -5.77 19.87
N LEU A 64 -2.12 -4.57 20.44
CA LEU A 64 -2.39 -4.33 21.86
C LEU A 64 -3.64 -3.47 21.99
N GLU A 65 -4.25 -3.56 23.17
CA GLU A 65 -5.37 -2.71 23.57
C GLU A 65 -4.83 -1.45 24.25
N THR A 66 -5.35 -0.29 23.85
CA THR A 66 -5.09 0.98 24.53
C THR A 66 -6.36 1.82 24.60
N THR A 67 -6.40 2.75 25.55
CA THR A 67 -7.49 3.71 25.71
C THR A 67 -7.03 5.11 25.33
N GLY A 68 -7.99 5.98 25.08
CA GLY A 68 -7.74 7.37 24.77
C GLY A 68 -8.99 8.22 24.91
N GLN A 69 -8.83 9.51 24.66
CA GLN A 69 -9.93 10.47 24.55
C GLN A 69 -10.13 10.87 23.08
N TRP A 70 -11.37 11.12 22.69
CA TRP A 70 -11.68 11.63 21.37
C TRP A 70 -12.39 12.98 21.42
N GLN A 71 -12.13 13.80 20.41
CA GLN A 71 -12.78 15.09 20.21
C GLN A 71 -12.93 15.40 18.72
N TRP A 72 -13.91 16.24 18.41
CA TRP A 72 -14.10 16.78 17.08
C TRP A 72 -13.15 17.97 16.86
N THR A 73 -12.46 18.00 15.72
CA THR A 73 -11.72 19.18 15.26
C THR A 73 -12.65 20.13 14.51
N PRO A 74 -12.26 21.41 14.31
CA PRO A 74 -13.03 22.37 13.54
C PRO A 74 -13.34 21.91 12.10
N GLU A 75 -12.47 21.11 11.46
CA GLU A 75 -12.71 20.57 10.11
C GLU A 75 -13.55 19.28 10.09
N GLN A 76 -14.32 18.97 11.15
CA GLN A 76 -15.13 17.75 11.27
C GLN A 76 -14.30 16.45 11.22
N GLN A 77 -13.03 16.53 11.64
CA GLN A 77 -12.21 15.35 11.83
C GLN A 77 -12.34 14.85 13.26
N LEU A 78 -12.22 13.55 13.43
CA LEU A 78 -12.19 12.91 14.74
C LEU A 78 -10.74 12.76 15.19
N HIS A 79 -10.34 13.54 16.19
CA HIS A 79 -9.04 13.39 16.82
C HIS A 79 -9.14 12.45 18.02
N ILE A 80 -8.29 11.43 18.07
CA ILE A 80 -8.16 10.44 19.13
C ILE A 80 -6.77 10.57 19.73
N GLN A 81 -6.67 11.06 20.96
CA GLN A 81 -5.44 11.09 21.72
C GLN A 81 -5.35 9.84 22.60
N LEU A 82 -4.29 9.05 22.45
CA LEU A 82 -4.09 7.84 23.25
C LEU A 82 -3.55 8.19 24.64
N ASP A 83 -4.06 7.51 25.67
CA ASP A 83 -3.60 7.66 27.06
C ASP A 83 -2.18 7.11 27.24
N ARG A 84 -1.82 6.10 26.43
CA ARG A 84 -0.48 5.54 26.33
C ARG A 84 -0.13 5.29 24.86
N PRO A 85 1.07 5.68 24.41
CA PRO A 85 1.52 5.39 23.06
C PRO A 85 1.52 3.89 22.78
N LEU A 86 1.09 3.50 21.58
CA LEU A 86 1.05 2.13 21.11
C LEU A 86 2.27 1.84 20.23
N THR A 87 3.19 0.99 20.70
CA THR A 87 4.32 0.51 19.87
C THR A 87 3.79 -0.16 18.60
N GLN A 88 4.20 0.35 17.43
CA GLN A 88 3.93 -0.26 16.13
C GLN A 88 5.03 -1.26 15.78
N TYR A 89 6.30 -0.84 15.86
CA TYR A 89 7.46 -1.69 15.61
C TYR A 89 8.73 -1.15 16.29
N GLU A 90 9.75 -2.00 16.39
CA GLU A 90 11.09 -1.66 16.85
C GLU A 90 12.09 -1.90 15.71
N GLN A 91 13.06 -1.00 15.55
CA GLN A 91 14.11 -1.09 14.54
C GLN A 91 15.46 -0.95 15.22
N LEU A 92 16.33 -1.95 15.04
CA LEU A 92 17.73 -1.88 15.45
C LEU A 92 18.50 -1.06 14.42
N MET A 93 19.07 0.06 14.85
CA MET A 93 19.84 0.98 14.00
C MET A 93 21.33 0.67 14.06
N ALA A 94 21.82 0.31 15.24
CA ALA A 94 23.20 -0.06 15.49
C ALA A 94 23.30 -0.97 16.73
N GLU A 95 24.50 -1.48 17.00
CA GLU A 95 24.81 -2.20 18.24
C GLU A 95 24.54 -1.27 19.45
N ASN A 96 23.45 -1.51 20.18
CA ASN A 96 22.90 -0.68 21.28
C ASN A 96 22.10 0.57 20.89
N GLU A 97 21.59 0.65 19.67
CA GLU A 97 20.66 1.70 19.28
C GLU A 97 19.38 1.09 18.70
N THR A 98 18.31 1.11 19.49
CA THR A 98 16.98 0.65 19.05
C THR A 98 16.01 1.83 19.02
N HIS A 99 15.39 2.04 17.87
CA HIS A 99 14.32 3.02 17.69
C HIS A 99 12.96 2.32 17.79
N VAL A 100 12.09 2.85 18.65
CA VAL A 100 10.73 2.34 18.87
C VAL A 100 9.74 3.33 18.28
N TYR A 101 8.97 2.89 17.29
CA TYR A 101 7.96 3.71 16.63
C TYR A 101 6.64 3.53 17.34
N ARG A 102 6.09 4.61 17.88
CA ARG A 102 4.90 4.60 18.74
C ARG A 102 3.82 5.51 18.18
N LEU A 103 2.63 4.95 17.99
CA LEU A 103 1.42 5.71 17.68
C LEU A 103 0.94 6.43 18.94
N THR A 104 0.78 7.76 18.88
CA THR A 104 0.34 8.59 20.01
C THR A 104 -1.07 9.12 19.83
N ALA A 105 -1.48 9.36 18.58
CA ALA A 105 -2.83 9.82 18.25
C ALA A 105 -3.24 9.40 16.84
N LEU A 106 -4.55 9.45 16.58
CA LEU A 106 -5.15 9.28 15.25
C LEU A 106 -6.06 10.47 14.96
N THR A 107 -6.03 10.99 13.74
CA THR A 107 -7.01 11.97 13.26
C THR A 107 -7.71 11.40 12.06
N ILE A 108 -9.03 11.19 12.12
CA ILE A 108 -9.79 10.47 11.11
C ILE A 108 -10.75 11.45 10.44
N ASN A 109 -10.69 11.57 9.11
CA ASN A 109 -11.73 12.29 8.39
C ASN A 109 -13.01 11.45 8.40
N THR A 110 -14.13 12.04 8.83
CA THR A 110 -15.41 11.31 8.96
C THR A 110 -16.47 11.72 7.96
N GLN A 111 -16.15 12.68 7.07
CA GLN A 111 -17.12 13.23 6.11
C GLN A 111 -17.64 12.15 5.14
N ASN A 112 -16.81 11.15 4.84
CA ASN A 112 -17.12 10.05 3.91
C ASN A 112 -17.30 8.71 4.64
N GLN A 113 -18.08 8.69 5.74
CA GLN A 113 -18.25 7.46 6.52
C GLN A 113 -18.79 6.28 5.68
N GLY A 114 -18.05 5.17 5.65
CA GLY A 114 -18.39 3.96 4.88
C GLY A 114 -17.90 3.97 3.43
N GLN A 115 -17.28 5.07 3.01
CA GLN A 115 -16.51 5.20 1.78
C GLN A 115 -15.03 5.37 2.13
N ASP A 116 -14.20 5.47 1.09
CA ASP A 116 -12.79 5.76 1.24
C ASP A 116 -12.61 7.16 1.84
N THR A 117 -11.71 7.23 2.81
CA THR A 117 -11.37 8.43 3.56
C THR A 117 -9.88 8.44 3.85
N HIS A 118 -9.40 9.51 4.47
CA HIS A 118 -8.03 9.60 4.92
C HIS A 118 -7.99 9.66 6.44
N TYR A 119 -6.92 9.15 7.01
CA TYR A 119 -6.61 9.33 8.41
C TYR A 119 -5.13 9.62 8.60
N THR A 120 -4.82 10.38 9.64
CA THR A 120 -3.47 10.78 9.99
C THR A 120 -3.06 10.07 11.27
N GLN A 121 -1.97 9.32 11.18
CA GLN A 121 -1.25 8.77 12.33
C GLN A 121 -0.31 9.83 12.88
N HIS A 122 -0.30 10.00 14.19
CA HIS A 122 0.68 10.80 14.91
C HIS A 122 1.68 9.84 15.54
N ILE A 123 2.93 9.88 15.08
CA ILE A 123 3.96 8.90 15.42
C ILE A 123 5.09 9.58 16.17
N GLN A 124 5.61 8.88 17.17
CA GLN A 124 6.75 9.26 17.96
C GLN A 124 7.84 8.18 17.85
N ILE A 125 9.05 8.59 17.47
CA ILE A 125 10.25 7.74 17.50
C ILE A 125 10.91 7.91 18.86
N TRP A 126 11.09 6.80 19.57
CA TRP A 126 11.67 6.77 20.90
C TRP A 126 12.93 5.91 20.92
N HIS A 127 14.04 6.47 21.40
CA HIS A 127 15.28 5.73 21.57
C HIS A 127 15.19 4.86 22.82
N LYS A 128 15.28 3.54 22.64
CA LYS A 128 15.03 2.56 23.69
C LYS A 128 16.05 2.64 24.82
N GLU A 129 17.33 2.68 24.48
CA GLU A 129 18.43 2.66 25.44
C GLU A 129 18.57 4.02 26.14
N ALA A 130 18.53 5.12 25.37
CA ALA A 130 18.61 6.48 25.92
C ALA A 130 17.30 6.99 26.57
N GLN A 131 16.21 6.22 26.49
CA GLN A 131 14.90 6.52 27.08
C GLN A 131 14.32 7.89 26.67
N LYS A 132 14.64 8.39 25.47
CA LYS A 132 14.26 9.75 25.01
C LYS A 132 13.49 9.73 23.70
N VAL A 133 12.68 10.77 23.50
CA VAL A 133 12.03 11.04 22.21
C VAL A 133 13.06 11.58 21.24
N LEU A 134 13.16 10.99 20.05
CA LEU A 134 14.03 11.48 19.00
C LEU A 134 13.30 12.43 18.06
N ARG A 135 12.10 12.03 17.65
CA ARG A 135 11.31 12.74 16.64
C ARG A 135 9.83 12.43 16.79
N THR A 136 9.01 13.40 16.39
CA THR A 136 7.57 13.21 16.15
C THR A 136 7.28 13.59 14.71
N TYR A 137 6.39 12.86 14.05
CA TYR A 137 5.94 13.18 12.70
C TYR A 137 4.50 12.69 12.52
N THR A 138 3.88 13.11 11.43
CA THR A 138 2.57 12.58 11.04
C THR A 138 2.65 11.85 9.72
N GLN A 139 1.78 10.85 9.55
CA GLN A 139 1.65 10.07 8.33
C GLN A 139 0.18 10.02 7.95
N THR A 140 -0.15 10.45 6.74
CA THR A 140 -1.53 10.39 6.23
C THR A 140 -1.68 9.16 5.35
N ASN A 141 -2.67 8.32 5.67
CA ASN A 141 -3.00 7.11 4.93
C ASN A 141 -4.45 7.15 4.45
N SER A 142 -4.72 6.43 3.37
CA SER A 142 -6.03 6.07 2.87
C SER A 142 -6.63 4.96 3.73
N ALA A 143 -7.91 5.04 4.04
CA ALA A 143 -8.60 4.07 4.86
C ALA A 143 -10.12 4.04 4.63
N LYS A 144 -10.78 3.02 5.19
CA LYS A 144 -12.23 2.93 5.29
C LYS A 144 -12.67 2.87 6.75
N LEU A 145 -13.42 3.88 7.22
CA LEU A 145 -14.04 3.88 8.55
C LEU A 145 -15.47 3.32 8.47
N MET A 146 -15.70 2.15 9.10
CA MET A 146 -16.97 1.44 8.99
C MET A 146 -17.53 1.02 10.35
N LYS A 147 -18.84 1.21 10.58
CA LYS A 147 -19.49 0.69 11.80
C LYS A 147 -19.57 -0.82 11.73
N GLN A 148 -19.25 -1.50 12.82
CA GLN A 148 -19.35 -2.97 12.92
C GLN A 148 -20.73 -3.51 12.50
N ARG A 149 -21.81 -2.76 12.74
CA ARG A 149 -23.17 -3.18 12.36
C ARG A 149 -23.40 -3.20 10.85
N GLN A 150 -22.64 -2.40 10.08
CA GLN A 150 -22.71 -2.31 8.62
C GLN A 150 -22.04 -3.48 7.89
N LEU A 151 -21.18 -4.25 8.58
CA LEU A 151 -20.59 -5.47 8.05
C LEU A 151 -21.64 -6.42 7.49
N LYS A 152 -21.33 -7.09 6.38
CA LYS A 152 -22.26 -7.99 5.70
C LYS A 152 -22.47 -9.27 6.51
N LYS A 153 -23.58 -9.95 6.26
CA LYS A 153 -23.78 -11.32 6.76
C LYS A 153 -22.92 -12.26 5.94
N TRP A 154 -22.53 -13.40 6.52
CA TRP A 154 -21.84 -14.46 5.79
C TRP A 154 -22.83 -15.17 4.86
N GLN A 155 -22.54 -15.24 3.56
CA GLN A 155 -23.38 -15.87 2.53
C GLN A 155 -22.57 -16.77 1.58
N THR A 156 -21.24 -16.75 1.67
CA THR A 156 -20.35 -17.55 0.83
C THR A 156 -20.46 -19.04 1.15
N GLN A 157 -20.67 -19.83 0.10
CA GLN A 157 -20.57 -21.30 0.17
C GLN A 157 -19.10 -21.72 0.15
N LEU A 158 -18.69 -22.43 1.20
CA LEU A 158 -17.27 -22.77 1.42
C LEU A 158 -16.88 -24.18 0.95
N VAL A 159 -17.79 -25.14 1.10
CA VAL A 159 -17.53 -26.57 0.92
C VAL A 159 -17.31 -26.91 -0.56
N ASN A 160 -16.47 -27.92 -0.83
CA ASN A 160 -16.07 -28.39 -2.16
C ASN A 160 -15.33 -27.33 -3.00
N LYS A 161 -14.72 -26.36 -2.34
CA LYS A 161 -13.94 -25.29 -2.95
C LYS A 161 -12.62 -25.11 -2.22
N THR A 162 -11.64 -24.61 -2.94
CA THR A 162 -10.34 -24.21 -2.40
C THR A 162 -10.30 -22.69 -2.31
N TRP A 163 -9.86 -22.18 -1.17
CA TRP A 163 -9.80 -20.76 -0.88
C TRP A 163 -8.40 -20.35 -0.50
N ASP A 164 -7.89 -19.27 -1.07
CA ASP A 164 -6.71 -18.60 -0.56
C ASP A 164 -7.16 -17.45 0.35
N ILE A 165 -6.68 -17.45 1.59
CA ILE A 165 -7.05 -16.48 2.63
C ILE A 165 -5.81 -15.70 3.02
N GLU A 166 -5.83 -14.38 2.79
CA GLU A 166 -4.73 -13.50 3.20
C GLU A 166 -4.52 -13.48 4.71
N VAL A 167 -3.25 -13.25 5.09
CA VAL A 167 -2.80 -13.01 6.47
C VAL A 167 -3.32 -14.01 7.50
N MET A 168 -3.52 -15.24 7.02
CA MET A 168 -3.84 -16.39 7.85
C MET A 168 -2.56 -17.04 8.37
N ASP A 169 -1.44 -16.89 7.66
CA ASP A 169 -0.17 -17.52 8.01
C ASP A 169 0.97 -16.49 8.11
N GLU A 170 2.12 -16.91 8.60
CA GLU A 170 3.29 -16.06 8.82
C GLU A 170 4.56 -16.79 8.36
N VAL A 171 5.29 -16.17 7.43
CA VAL A 171 6.59 -16.67 6.99
C VAL A 171 7.62 -16.42 8.08
N THR A 172 8.34 -17.47 8.46
CA THR A 172 9.42 -17.43 9.45
C THR A 172 10.56 -18.31 8.99
N HIS A 173 11.80 -17.96 9.34
CA HIS A 173 12.97 -18.80 9.05
C HIS A 173 13.77 -19.04 10.33
N ASP A 174 14.12 -20.29 10.62
CA ASP A 174 14.81 -20.66 11.86
C ASP A 174 16.18 -19.96 12.02
N ASP A 175 16.90 -19.78 10.90
CA ASP A 175 18.19 -19.11 10.82
C ASP A 175 18.08 -17.58 10.74
N VAL A 176 16.88 -17.04 10.57
CA VAL A 176 16.61 -15.59 10.52
C VAL A 176 15.47 -15.26 11.49
N PRO A 177 15.65 -15.46 12.81
CA PRO A 177 14.56 -15.42 13.79
C PRO A 177 13.91 -14.04 13.97
N TRP A 178 14.57 -12.98 13.51
CA TRP A 178 14.05 -11.61 13.49
C TRP A 178 13.08 -11.37 12.32
N PHE A 179 13.08 -12.20 11.29
CA PHE A 179 12.24 -12.03 10.11
C PHE A 179 10.86 -12.66 10.31
N LYS A 180 9.82 -11.87 10.07
CA LYS A 180 8.43 -12.32 10.03
C LYS A 180 7.69 -11.53 8.96
N ALA A 181 6.96 -12.23 8.10
CA ALA A 181 6.13 -11.61 7.09
C ALA A 181 4.76 -12.28 7.01
N ALA A 182 3.72 -11.49 6.73
CA ALA A 182 2.39 -12.05 6.56
C ALA A 182 2.31 -12.93 5.29
N SER A 183 1.53 -14.01 5.38
CA SER A 183 1.35 -14.96 4.29
C SER A 183 -0.12 -15.34 4.10
N THR A 184 -0.51 -15.60 2.86
CA THR A 184 -1.76 -16.32 2.56
C THR A 184 -1.63 -17.79 2.96
N ALA A 185 -2.75 -18.39 3.35
CA ALA A 185 -2.84 -19.85 3.43
C ALA A 185 -3.91 -20.36 2.46
N ARG A 186 -3.67 -21.55 1.90
CA ARG A 186 -4.66 -22.26 1.09
C ARG A 186 -5.52 -23.14 1.99
N VAL A 187 -6.83 -23.05 1.85
CA VAL A 187 -7.81 -23.62 2.78
C VAL A 187 -8.87 -24.40 2.03
N THR A 188 -9.16 -25.60 2.52
CA THR A 188 -10.31 -26.41 2.09
C THR A 188 -11.28 -26.61 3.26
N PHE A 189 -12.57 -26.68 2.94
CA PHE A 189 -13.65 -26.82 3.93
C PHE A 189 -14.49 -28.06 3.62
N ASN A 190 -14.69 -28.91 4.63
CA ASN A 190 -15.57 -30.06 4.59
C ASN A 190 -16.92 -29.72 5.24
N ASP A 191 -17.99 -30.40 4.83
CA ASP A 191 -19.36 -30.21 5.31
C ASP A 191 -19.55 -30.52 6.80
N ASP A 192 -18.75 -31.42 7.36
CA ASP A 192 -18.73 -31.81 8.77
C ASP A 192 -18.11 -30.75 9.71
N GLY A 193 -17.68 -29.61 9.18
CA GLY A 193 -17.03 -28.53 9.94
C GLY A 193 -15.53 -28.73 10.15
N THR A 194 -14.92 -29.72 9.48
CA THR A 194 -13.47 -29.90 9.37
C THR A 194 -12.93 -29.31 8.07
N GLY A 195 -11.61 -29.37 7.88
CA GLY A 195 -10.95 -28.89 6.67
C GLY A 195 -9.44 -28.99 6.81
N SER A 196 -8.73 -28.35 5.90
CA SER A 196 -7.26 -28.26 5.97
C SER A 196 -6.75 -26.88 5.64
N VAL A 197 -5.58 -26.55 6.19
CA VAL A 197 -4.80 -25.35 5.87
C VAL A 197 -3.45 -25.81 5.37
N GLN A 198 -3.10 -25.44 4.15
CA GLN A 198 -1.75 -25.55 3.61
C GLN A 198 -1.03 -24.22 3.85
N HIS A 199 0.07 -24.30 4.60
CA HIS A 199 0.91 -23.19 5.04
C HIS A 199 1.93 -22.82 3.97
N TRP A 200 2.65 -21.71 4.18
CA TRP A 200 3.63 -21.18 3.24
C TRP A 200 4.79 -22.15 2.93
N ASP A 201 5.17 -22.98 3.90
CA ASP A 201 6.22 -23.99 3.81
C ASP A 201 5.73 -25.33 3.26
N ASN A 202 4.51 -25.36 2.71
CA ASN A 202 3.78 -26.54 2.25
C ASN A 202 3.41 -27.55 3.34
N THR A 203 3.63 -27.24 4.63
CA THR A 203 3.08 -28.06 5.71
C THR A 203 1.56 -27.93 5.74
N GLN A 204 0.89 -28.95 6.27
CA GLN A 204 -0.56 -29.00 6.34
C GLN A 204 -1.01 -29.10 7.80
N SER A 205 -2.04 -28.35 8.15
CA SER A 205 -2.72 -28.48 9.45
C SER A 205 -4.20 -28.77 9.28
N THR A 206 -4.76 -29.49 10.24
CA THR A 206 -6.21 -29.71 10.33
C THR A 206 -6.91 -28.42 10.74
N LEU A 207 -8.03 -28.13 10.09
CA LEU A 207 -8.89 -27.01 10.40
C LEU A 207 -10.20 -27.49 11.02
N THR A 208 -10.70 -26.77 12.01
CA THR A 208 -12.13 -26.80 12.37
C THR A 208 -12.75 -25.43 12.15
N TRP A 209 -13.95 -25.41 11.59
CA TRP A 209 -14.61 -24.17 11.19
C TRP A 209 -16.10 -24.17 11.51
N LYS A 210 -16.66 -22.96 11.65
CA LYS A 210 -18.11 -22.75 11.69
C LYS A 210 -18.49 -21.32 11.38
N VAL A 211 -19.68 -21.15 10.81
CA VAL A 211 -20.31 -19.84 10.65
C VAL A 211 -21.24 -19.58 11.84
N ARG A 212 -21.09 -18.41 12.49
CA ARG A 212 -21.97 -17.97 13.59
C ARG A 212 -22.43 -16.52 13.36
N GLY A 213 -23.60 -16.37 12.75
CA GLY A 213 -24.16 -15.07 12.39
C GLY A 213 -23.31 -14.41 11.30
N LYS A 214 -22.69 -13.25 11.58
CA LYS A 214 -21.83 -12.51 10.63
C LYS A 214 -20.34 -12.90 10.70
N ARG A 215 -20.02 -14.11 11.19
CA ARG A 215 -18.64 -14.50 11.52
C ARG A 215 -18.33 -15.89 10.99
N LEU A 216 -17.22 -16.03 10.26
CA LEU A 216 -16.54 -17.31 10.06
C LEU A 216 -15.49 -17.45 11.16
N ILE A 217 -15.51 -18.58 11.86
CA ILE A 217 -14.57 -18.89 12.95
C ILE A 217 -13.76 -20.09 12.53
N LEU A 218 -12.44 -19.92 12.45
CA LEU A 218 -11.45 -20.93 12.10
C LEU A 218 -10.58 -21.25 13.32
N GLN A 219 -10.21 -22.51 13.47
CA GLN A 219 -9.25 -22.96 14.47
C GLN A 219 -8.32 -24.02 13.86
N TYR A 220 -7.02 -23.75 13.90
CA TYR A 220 -5.96 -24.56 13.29
C TYR A 220 -4.65 -24.36 14.06
N HIS A 221 -3.60 -25.08 13.66
CA HIS A 221 -2.25 -24.91 14.17
C HIS A 221 -1.34 -24.37 13.07
N SER A 222 -0.49 -23.40 13.41
CA SER A 222 0.63 -22.95 12.58
C SER A 222 1.90 -23.27 13.36
N GLY A 223 2.64 -24.30 12.91
CA GLY A 223 3.58 -25.04 13.75
C GLY A 223 2.93 -25.50 15.06
N ASP A 224 3.59 -25.25 16.19
CA ASP A 224 3.07 -25.58 17.53
C ASP A 224 2.06 -24.54 18.09
N LYS A 225 1.71 -23.51 17.32
CA LYS A 225 0.88 -22.40 17.81
C LYS A 225 -0.59 -22.65 17.49
N PRO A 226 -1.46 -22.86 18.51
CA PRO A 226 -2.90 -22.94 18.28
C PRO A 226 -3.50 -21.56 17.98
N ILE A 227 -4.05 -21.40 16.78
CA ILE A 227 -4.62 -20.13 16.30
C ILE A 227 -6.15 -20.19 16.31
N LYS A 228 -6.78 -19.07 16.66
CA LYS A 228 -8.20 -18.81 16.39
C LYS A 228 -8.31 -17.59 15.49
N TYR A 229 -8.90 -17.77 14.32
CA TYR A 229 -9.06 -16.71 13.33
C TYR A 229 -10.55 -16.45 13.09
N VAL A 230 -11.00 -15.21 13.29
CA VAL A 230 -12.43 -14.84 13.20
C VAL A 230 -12.63 -13.78 12.14
N LEU A 231 -13.11 -14.18 10.97
CA LEU A 231 -13.36 -13.30 9.83
C LEU A 231 -14.77 -12.69 9.89
N ARG A 232 -14.88 -11.46 9.39
CA ARG A 232 -16.15 -10.76 9.17
C ARG A 232 -16.09 -10.07 7.82
N VAL A 233 -17.16 -10.24 7.03
CA VAL A 233 -17.23 -9.73 5.67
C VAL A 233 -17.39 -8.20 5.68
N ILE A 234 -16.45 -7.53 5.00
CA ILE A 234 -16.53 -6.11 4.67
C ILE A 234 -17.43 -5.96 3.45
N ASP A 235 -17.02 -6.53 2.33
CA ASP A 235 -17.74 -6.52 1.05
C ASP A 235 -17.50 -7.83 0.27
N TYR A 236 -18.38 -8.12 -0.69
CA TYR A 236 -18.26 -9.26 -1.59
C TYR A 236 -17.56 -8.84 -2.88
N ILE A 237 -16.78 -9.76 -3.45
CA ILE A 237 -16.11 -9.60 -4.74
C ILE A 237 -16.84 -10.54 -5.69
N ASP A 238 -17.95 -10.03 -6.24
CA ASP A 238 -18.88 -10.79 -7.07
C ASP A 238 -19.13 -12.21 -6.54
N ASP A 239 -18.89 -13.21 -7.38
CA ASP A 239 -19.03 -14.63 -7.11
C ASP A 239 -17.70 -15.34 -6.81
N ILE A 240 -16.58 -14.61 -6.76
CA ILE A 240 -15.22 -15.18 -6.67
C ILE A 240 -14.57 -15.01 -5.30
N GLY A 241 -15.11 -14.13 -4.44
CA GLY A 241 -14.46 -13.86 -3.17
C GLY A 241 -15.10 -12.78 -2.31
N LEU A 242 -14.34 -12.34 -1.30
CA LEU A 242 -14.74 -11.29 -0.37
C LEU A 242 -13.54 -10.58 0.24
N SER A 243 -13.76 -9.35 0.67
CA SER A 243 -12.86 -8.63 1.59
C SER A 243 -13.35 -8.81 3.02
N PHE A 244 -12.42 -8.89 3.97
CA PHE A 244 -12.76 -9.14 5.37
C PHE A 244 -11.93 -8.30 6.33
N VAL A 245 -12.45 -8.18 7.55
CA VAL A 245 -11.68 -7.86 8.74
C VAL A 245 -11.64 -9.10 9.65
N ALA A 246 -10.47 -9.44 10.16
CA ALA A 246 -10.26 -10.62 10.97
C ALA A 246 -9.65 -10.27 12.32
N LYS A 247 -10.06 -11.03 13.35
CA LYS A 247 -9.34 -11.10 14.62
C LYS A 247 -8.56 -12.40 14.66
N GLN A 248 -7.24 -12.32 14.68
CA GLN A 248 -6.39 -13.48 14.96
C GLN A 248 -6.03 -13.49 16.44
N VAL A 249 -6.12 -14.66 17.07
CA VAL A 249 -5.77 -14.87 18.48
C VAL A 249 -4.85 -16.07 18.59
N ASN A 250 -3.65 -15.85 19.15
CA ASN A 250 -2.81 -16.94 19.61
C ASN A 250 -3.40 -17.44 20.93
N LYS A 251 -3.84 -18.71 20.98
CA LYS A 251 -4.53 -19.23 22.17
C LYS A 251 -3.58 -19.46 23.35
N THR A 252 -2.27 -19.57 23.12
CA THR A 252 -1.25 -19.75 24.15
C THR A 252 -0.93 -18.44 24.84
N THR A 253 -0.51 -17.42 24.07
CA THR A 253 -0.12 -16.10 24.61
C THR A 253 -1.32 -15.20 24.91
N LYS A 254 -2.51 -15.53 24.40
CA LYS A 254 -3.71 -14.69 24.38
C LYS A 254 -3.55 -13.36 23.65
N SER A 255 -2.43 -13.15 22.94
CA SER A 255 -2.25 -11.98 22.08
C SER A 255 -3.26 -12.02 20.94
N ALA A 256 -3.72 -10.85 20.54
CA ALA A 256 -4.71 -10.71 19.48
C ALA A 256 -4.36 -9.52 18.59
N ARG A 257 -4.48 -9.74 17.28
CA ARG A 257 -4.33 -8.68 16.27
C ARG A 257 -5.57 -8.56 15.41
N TRP A 258 -5.82 -7.35 14.91
CA TRP A 258 -6.86 -7.06 13.94
C TRP A 258 -6.21 -6.81 12.58
N LEU A 259 -6.71 -7.54 11.59
CA LEU A 259 -6.18 -7.56 10.24
C LEU A 259 -7.31 -7.36 9.25
N HIS A 260 -6.98 -6.97 8.03
CA HIS A 260 -7.88 -7.10 6.89
C HIS A 260 -7.18 -7.83 5.75
N GLY A 261 -7.95 -8.28 4.77
CA GLY A 261 -7.43 -8.95 3.60
C GLY A 261 -8.53 -9.48 2.70
N LEU A 262 -8.11 -10.26 1.72
CA LEU A 262 -8.95 -10.92 0.73
C LEU A 262 -9.04 -12.42 1.01
N MET A 263 -10.23 -12.96 0.74
CA MET A 263 -10.49 -14.39 0.66
C MET A 263 -11.04 -14.67 -0.73
N ILE A 264 -10.24 -15.34 -1.57
CA ILE A 264 -10.55 -15.59 -2.98
C ILE A 264 -10.64 -17.09 -3.21
N GLU A 265 -11.67 -17.51 -3.94
CA GLU A 265 -11.84 -18.87 -4.42
C GLU A 265 -10.81 -19.16 -5.52
N LYS A 266 -10.06 -20.25 -5.39
CA LYS A 266 -9.19 -20.76 -6.46
C LYS A 266 -10.07 -21.38 -7.54
N GLN A 267 -10.16 -20.71 -8.67
CA GLN A 267 -10.79 -21.20 -9.89
C GLN A 267 -9.84 -22.13 -10.65
N ASP A 268 -10.40 -23.01 -11.47
CA ASP A 268 -9.64 -23.90 -12.36
C ASP A 268 -9.22 -23.13 -13.63
N ILE A 269 -8.37 -22.12 -13.44
CA ILE A 269 -7.79 -21.28 -14.48
C ILE A 269 -6.32 -21.04 -14.19
N VAL A 270 -5.54 -20.78 -15.24
CA VAL A 270 -4.11 -20.51 -15.17
C VAL A 270 -3.74 -19.36 -16.10
N LEU A 271 -2.57 -18.73 -15.90
CA LEU A 271 -2.08 -17.71 -16.83
C LEU A 271 -1.58 -18.36 -18.11
N THR A 272 -1.88 -17.71 -19.22
CA THR A 272 -1.29 -18.00 -20.53
C THR A 272 -0.39 -16.84 -20.95
N HIS A 273 0.50 -17.06 -21.92
CA HIS A 273 1.41 -16.02 -22.41
C HIS A 273 0.65 -14.77 -22.87
N GLU A 274 -0.41 -14.97 -23.66
CA GLU A 274 -1.27 -13.90 -24.18
C GLU A 274 -1.96 -13.09 -23.08
N GLN A 275 -2.27 -13.73 -21.94
CA GLN A 275 -2.91 -13.04 -20.81
C GLN A 275 -1.95 -12.29 -19.91
N VAL A 276 -0.64 -12.58 -20.01
CA VAL A 276 0.40 -11.85 -19.28
C VAL A 276 0.77 -10.56 -20.03
N VAL A 277 0.87 -10.62 -21.35
CA VAL A 277 1.25 -9.47 -22.19
C VAL A 277 0.27 -8.30 -22.00
N GLY A 278 0.83 -7.10 -21.86
CA GLY A 278 0.11 -5.87 -21.64
C GLY A 278 0.56 -5.12 -20.39
N GLN A 279 -0.21 -4.12 -20.00
CA GLN A 279 0.07 -3.30 -18.83
C GLN A 279 -0.76 -3.75 -17.64
N TRP A 280 -0.07 -4.16 -16.58
CA TRP A 280 -0.62 -4.56 -15.30
C TRP A 280 -0.59 -3.36 -14.34
N HIS A 281 -1.73 -2.98 -13.80
CA HIS A 281 -1.83 -1.97 -12.76
C HIS A 281 -2.05 -2.64 -11.40
N ALA A 282 -1.07 -2.52 -10.51
CA ALA A 282 -1.08 -3.07 -9.16
C ALA A 282 -0.30 -2.15 -8.21
N PHE A 283 -0.75 -2.03 -6.95
CA PHE A 283 -0.09 -1.18 -5.94
C PHE A 283 0.10 0.28 -6.35
N GLY A 284 -0.82 0.81 -7.19
CA GLY A 284 -0.71 2.17 -7.72
C GLY A 284 0.43 2.36 -8.72
N ARG A 285 0.98 1.28 -9.28
CA ARG A 285 2.07 1.29 -10.25
C ARG A 285 1.70 0.47 -11.48
N TYR A 286 2.26 0.86 -12.61
CA TYR A 286 2.13 0.14 -13.88
C TYR A 286 3.34 -0.76 -14.11
N HIS A 287 3.07 -2.00 -14.50
CA HIS A 287 4.04 -3.03 -14.83
C HIS A 287 3.76 -3.48 -16.26
N ASP A 288 4.66 -3.21 -17.19
CA ASP A 288 4.49 -3.63 -18.58
C ASP A 288 5.15 -5.00 -18.80
N TYR A 289 4.40 -5.92 -19.41
CA TYR A 289 4.88 -7.24 -19.81
C TYR A 289 4.86 -7.32 -21.34
N TYR A 290 6.04 -7.39 -21.94
CA TYR A 290 6.22 -7.39 -23.39
C TYR A 290 6.22 -8.82 -23.97
N PRO A 291 5.78 -9.01 -25.22
CA PRO A 291 5.77 -10.33 -25.89
C PRO A 291 7.13 -11.02 -25.99
N ASP A 292 8.22 -10.25 -26.01
CA ASP A 292 9.60 -10.74 -26.05
C ASP A 292 10.13 -11.17 -24.66
N GLN A 293 9.22 -11.40 -23.71
CA GLN A 293 9.50 -11.91 -22.36
C GLN A 293 10.30 -10.94 -21.47
N ILE A 294 10.27 -9.64 -21.79
CA ILE A 294 10.81 -8.57 -20.94
C ILE A 294 9.66 -7.95 -20.14
N ALA A 295 9.89 -7.74 -18.84
CA ALA A 295 8.97 -7.07 -17.92
C ALA A 295 9.62 -5.81 -17.36
N VAL A 296 8.90 -4.68 -17.45
CA VAL A 296 9.30 -3.39 -16.89
C VAL A 296 8.33 -3.08 -15.74
N ALA A 297 8.80 -3.23 -14.50
CA ALA A 297 7.95 -3.10 -13.32
C ALA A 297 7.51 -1.66 -13.02
N ASN A 298 8.33 -0.72 -13.47
CA ASN A 298 8.24 0.72 -13.35
C ASN A 298 9.43 1.27 -14.16
N ILE A 299 9.33 2.45 -14.76
CA ILE A 299 10.45 3.09 -15.48
C ILE A 299 11.69 3.29 -14.58
N ALA A 300 11.50 3.37 -13.26
CA ALA A 300 12.56 3.55 -12.28
C ALA A 300 13.36 2.28 -11.96
N HIS A 301 12.86 1.10 -12.32
CA HIS A 301 13.45 -0.18 -11.91
C HIS A 301 14.01 -0.93 -13.12
N THR A 302 15.17 -1.56 -12.94
CA THR A 302 15.77 -2.45 -13.95
C THR A 302 14.74 -3.45 -14.46
N ALA A 303 14.72 -3.64 -15.77
CA ALA A 303 13.87 -4.62 -16.40
C ALA A 303 14.27 -6.03 -15.97
N SER A 304 13.35 -6.98 -16.17
CA SER A 304 13.55 -8.37 -15.78
C SER A 304 12.98 -9.29 -16.85
N GLN A 305 13.50 -10.51 -16.94
CA GLN A 305 12.90 -11.54 -17.78
C GLN A 305 11.70 -12.15 -17.06
N TRP A 306 10.67 -12.51 -17.83
CA TRP A 306 9.53 -13.24 -17.33
C TRP A 306 9.26 -14.52 -18.12
N SER A 307 8.67 -15.51 -17.46
CA SER A 307 8.27 -16.78 -18.05
C SER A 307 7.02 -17.32 -17.38
N ILE A 308 6.39 -18.33 -17.99
CA ILE A 308 5.28 -19.06 -17.39
C ILE A 308 5.70 -20.52 -17.25
N ASP A 309 5.55 -21.08 -16.05
CA ASP A 309 5.87 -22.47 -15.78
C ASP A 309 4.78 -23.45 -16.30
N ASN A 310 5.01 -24.75 -16.11
CA ASN A 310 4.07 -25.79 -16.53
C ASN A 310 2.75 -25.81 -15.74
N LEU A 311 2.68 -25.08 -14.62
CA LEU A 311 1.47 -24.88 -13.81
C LEU A 311 0.74 -23.58 -14.18
N GLY A 312 1.24 -22.84 -15.18
CA GLY A 312 0.70 -21.57 -15.60
C GLY A 312 0.90 -20.46 -14.56
N GLN A 313 1.97 -20.53 -13.77
CA GLN A 313 2.41 -19.47 -12.87
C GLN A 313 3.42 -18.58 -13.60
N LEU A 314 3.22 -17.28 -13.50
CA LEU A 314 4.16 -16.30 -14.03
C LEU A 314 5.34 -16.16 -13.04
N ASN A 315 6.55 -16.38 -13.54
CA ASN A 315 7.81 -16.17 -12.83
C ASN A 315 8.57 -14.99 -13.43
N ARG A 316 9.23 -14.21 -12.58
CA ARG A 316 10.10 -13.10 -12.98
C ARG A 316 11.34 -13.09 -12.11
N GLU A 317 12.50 -12.94 -12.72
CA GLU A 317 13.78 -13.04 -12.01
C GLU A 317 14.53 -11.71 -12.03
N LYS A 318 15.13 -11.38 -10.90
CA LYS A 318 16.08 -10.28 -10.76
C LYS A 318 17.49 -10.87 -10.72
N LEU A 319 18.31 -10.50 -11.69
CA LEU A 319 19.71 -10.88 -11.75
C LEU A 319 20.57 -9.74 -11.23
N ASP A 320 21.50 -10.05 -10.33
CA ASP A 320 22.50 -9.11 -9.85
C ASP A 320 23.91 -9.60 -10.24
N HIS A 321 24.73 -8.68 -10.73
CA HIS A 321 26.16 -8.84 -10.95
C HIS A 321 26.91 -8.22 -9.75
N PRO A 322 27.92 -8.88 -9.17
CA PRO A 322 28.62 -8.38 -7.98
C PRO A 322 29.19 -6.96 -8.13
N GLU A 323 29.66 -6.60 -9.32
CA GLU A 323 30.27 -5.29 -9.60
C GLU A 323 29.33 -4.28 -10.29
N LEU A 324 28.33 -4.75 -11.06
CA LEU A 324 27.48 -3.88 -11.88
C LEU A 324 26.10 -3.65 -11.27
N GLY A 325 25.77 -4.37 -10.19
CA GLY A 325 24.43 -4.33 -9.59
C GLY A 325 23.41 -5.07 -10.44
N THR A 326 22.17 -4.60 -10.44
CA THR A 326 21.05 -5.27 -11.12
C THR A 326 21.14 -5.14 -12.63
N VAL A 327 21.07 -6.27 -13.33
CA VAL A 327 21.17 -6.36 -14.79
C VAL A 327 20.02 -7.17 -15.38
N LEU A 328 19.57 -6.83 -16.58
CA LEU A 328 18.56 -7.61 -17.31
C LEU A 328 19.15 -8.92 -17.86
N ARG A 329 20.38 -8.86 -18.38
CA ARG A 329 21.13 -9.98 -18.94
C ARG A 329 22.52 -9.97 -18.33
N CYS A 330 23.01 -11.14 -17.93
CA CYS A 330 24.36 -11.21 -17.40
C CYS A 330 25.39 -10.99 -18.52
N PRO A 331 26.36 -10.07 -18.37
CA PRO A 331 27.41 -9.88 -19.35
C PRO A 331 28.45 -11.01 -19.36
N ASP A 332 28.52 -11.78 -18.27
CA ASP A 332 29.44 -12.91 -18.10
C ASP A 332 28.80 -14.04 -17.25
N ASN A 333 29.61 -14.86 -16.58
CA ASN A 333 29.13 -15.97 -15.75
C ASN A 333 29.08 -15.64 -14.25
N SER A 334 29.22 -14.38 -13.85
CA SER A 334 29.31 -13.97 -12.44
C SER A 334 27.98 -13.58 -11.80
N CYS A 335 26.93 -13.36 -12.59
CA CYS A 335 25.63 -12.98 -12.05
C CYS A 335 24.96 -14.15 -11.33
N TYR A 336 24.07 -13.78 -10.41
CA TYR A 336 23.22 -14.71 -9.68
C TYR A 336 21.81 -14.15 -9.59
N VAL A 337 20.84 -15.03 -9.34
CA VAL A 337 19.46 -14.64 -9.08
C VAL A 337 19.36 -14.12 -7.64
N SER A 338 19.14 -12.83 -7.45
CA SER A 338 18.98 -12.23 -6.12
C SER A 338 17.54 -12.21 -5.63
N CYS A 339 16.58 -12.26 -6.56
CA CYS A 339 15.15 -12.33 -6.24
C CYS A 339 14.35 -13.03 -7.33
N GLN A 340 13.35 -13.81 -6.93
CA GLN A 340 12.38 -14.45 -7.82
C GLN A 340 10.96 -14.08 -7.40
N PHE A 341 10.15 -13.61 -8.34
CA PHE A 341 8.77 -13.20 -8.13
C PHE A 341 7.82 -14.16 -8.81
N TYR A 342 6.82 -14.63 -8.08
CA TYR A 342 5.85 -15.61 -8.56
C TYR A 342 4.42 -15.04 -8.47
N TYR A 343 3.63 -15.36 -9.49
CA TYR A 343 2.27 -14.89 -9.67
C TYR A 343 1.37 -16.09 -10.03
N GLU A 344 0.62 -16.57 -9.05
CA GLU A 344 -0.35 -17.66 -9.23
C GLU A 344 -1.76 -17.08 -9.40
N LEU A 345 -2.39 -17.25 -10.56
CA LEU A 345 -3.76 -16.78 -10.78
C LEU A 345 -4.74 -17.57 -9.90
N LEU A 346 -5.54 -16.86 -9.10
CA LEU A 346 -6.59 -17.44 -8.26
C LEU A 346 -7.95 -17.34 -8.94
N ALA A 347 -8.29 -16.16 -9.43
CA ALA A 347 -9.56 -15.90 -10.08
C ALA A 347 -9.45 -14.73 -11.06
N LYS A 348 -10.37 -14.67 -12.04
CA LYS A 348 -10.48 -13.57 -13.01
C LYS A 348 -11.92 -13.05 -13.07
N LYS A 349 -12.07 -11.72 -13.11
CA LYS A 349 -13.35 -11.06 -13.34
C LYS A 349 -13.17 -9.89 -14.30
N GLY A 350 -13.72 -9.99 -15.51
CA GLY A 350 -13.46 -9.02 -16.57
C GLY A 350 -11.94 -8.87 -16.82
N ASN A 351 -11.45 -7.64 -16.73
CA ASN A 351 -10.02 -7.31 -16.88
C ASN A 351 -9.26 -7.27 -15.54
N THR A 352 -9.87 -7.73 -14.45
CA THR A 352 -9.22 -7.82 -13.14
C THR A 352 -8.80 -9.26 -12.86
N LEU A 353 -7.52 -9.44 -12.54
CA LEU A 353 -6.96 -10.67 -12.01
C LEU A 353 -6.83 -10.58 -10.50
N TYR A 354 -7.08 -11.70 -9.83
CA TYR A 354 -6.75 -11.89 -8.41
C TYR A 354 -5.64 -12.91 -8.37
N VAL A 355 -4.45 -12.46 -7.98
CA VAL A 355 -3.21 -13.24 -8.10
C VAL A 355 -2.62 -13.44 -6.72
N ASN A 356 -2.22 -14.65 -6.41
CA ASN A 356 -1.39 -14.92 -5.25
C ASN A 356 0.07 -14.60 -5.62
N PHE A 357 0.57 -13.48 -5.11
CA PHE A 357 1.92 -12.98 -5.34
C PHE A 357 2.81 -13.35 -4.16
N TYR A 358 3.96 -13.95 -4.45
CA TYR A 358 5.01 -14.20 -3.49
C TYR A 358 6.37 -14.05 -4.13
N PHE A 359 7.39 -13.87 -3.31
CA PHE A 359 8.75 -13.75 -3.81
C PHE A 359 9.75 -14.39 -2.85
N TYR A 360 10.84 -14.84 -3.44
CA TYR A 360 12.02 -15.33 -2.73
C TYR A 360 13.14 -14.32 -2.95
N SER A 361 13.79 -13.90 -1.88
CA SER A 361 14.92 -12.96 -1.92
C SER A 361 15.99 -13.43 -0.96
N GLU A 362 17.21 -13.05 -1.24
CA GLU A 362 18.30 -13.12 -0.28
C GLU A 362 18.10 -12.12 0.88
N PHE A 363 18.60 -12.46 2.08
CA PHE A 363 18.70 -11.52 3.21
C PHE A 363 20.04 -10.77 3.24
N TYR A 364 21.05 -11.36 2.60
CA TYR A 364 22.41 -10.83 2.48
C TYR A 364 22.88 -11.11 1.06
N PRO A 365 23.69 -10.24 0.43
CA PRO A 365 24.18 -10.44 -0.92
C PRO A 365 24.80 -11.83 -1.13
N GLN A 366 24.39 -12.52 -2.21
CA GLN A 366 24.77 -13.89 -2.57
C GLN A 366 24.34 -14.96 -1.54
N GLY A 367 23.39 -14.63 -0.67
CA GLY A 367 22.81 -15.58 0.28
C GLY A 367 21.77 -16.51 -0.37
N PRO A 368 21.31 -17.54 0.35
CA PRO A 368 20.23 -18.40 -0.14
C PRO A 368 18.93 -17.59 -0.29
N LEU A 369 18.20 -17.85 -1.38
CA LEU A 369 16.87 -17.29 -1.59
C LEU A 369 15.88 -17.89 -0.58
N LYS A 370 15.20 -17.01 0.15
CA LYS A 370 14.18 -17.39 1.14
C LYS A 370 12.88 -16.67 0.85
N MET A 371 11.77 -17.35 1.10
CA MET A 371 10.44 -16.78 0.92
C MET A 371 10.27 -15.55 1.80
N GLN A 372 9.82 -14.44 1.23
CA GLN A 372 9.73 -13.15 1.92
C GLN A 372 8.28 -12.78 2.29
N GLY A 373 7.30 -13.55 1.81
CA GLY A 373 5.89 -13.28 2.04
C GLY A 373 5.02 -13.73 0.88
N LYS A 374 3.71 -13.80 1.12
CA LYS A 374 2.71 -14.18 0.12
C LYS A 374 1.40 -13.44 0.36
N ARG A 375 0.84 -12.85 -0.68
CA ARG A 375 -0.35 -12.00 -0.59
C ARG A 375 -1.21 -12.12 -1.84
N ILE A 376 -2.51 -11.85 -1.69
CA ILE A 376 -3.43 -11.75 -2.82
C ILE A 376 -3.44 -10.32 -3.31
N ILE A 377 -3.20 -10.14 -4.60
CA ILE A 377 -3.06 -8.85 -5.23
C ILE A 377 -4.14 -8.73 -6.29
N LYS A 378 -4.80 -7.56 -6.31
CA LYS A 378 -5.71 -7.19 -7.39
C LYS A 378 -4.87 -6.57 -8.50
N VAL A 379 -4.93 -7.13 -9.70
CA VAL A 379 -4.25 -6.60 -10.88
C VAL A 379 -5.29 -6.21 -11.92
N GLU A 380 -5.25 -4.97 -12.38
CA GLU A 380 -6.04 -4.53 -13.53
C GLU A 380 -5.18 -4.61 -14.79
N VAL A 381 -5.62 -5.38 -15.79
CA VAL A 381 -4.87 -5.62 -17.02
C VAL A 381 -5.45 -4.76 -18.14
N ARG A 382 -4.56 -4.16 -18.94
CA ARG A 382 -4.88 -3.44 -20.17
C ARG A 382 -4.01 -3.97 -21.30
N ASP A 383 -4.58 -4.03 -22.49
CA ASP A 383 -3.86 -4.54 -23.67
C ASP A 383 -2.82 -3.53 -24.20
N GLN A 384 -2.85 -2.28 -23.74
CA GLN A 384 -1.85 -1.26 -24.06
C GLN A 384 -0.53 -1.51 -23.31
N LEU A 385 0.58 -1.02 -23.86
CA LEU A 385 1.89 -0.95 -23.21
C LEU A 385 2.28 0.51 -23.01
N GLY A 386 3.07 0.79 -21.96
CA GLY A 386 3.64 2.12 -21.73
C GLY A 386 2.65 3.16 -21.20
N ALA A 387 3.12 4.40 -21.13
CA ALA A 387 2.34 5.54 -20.68
C ALA A 387 1.99 6.48 -21.83
N ASN A 388 0.93 7.26 -21.68
CA ASN A 388 0.55 8.33 -22.62
C ASN A 388 0.70 9.74 -22.01
N ALA A 389 1.08 9.81 -20.74
CA ALA A 389 1.27 11.05 -19.99
C ALA A 389 2.19 10.80 -18.80
N PHE A 390 2.80 11.87 -18.27
CA PHE A 390 3.52 11.81 -17.01
C PHE A 390 2.59 11.58 -15.83
N SER A 391 3.08 10.87 -14.81
CA SER A 391 2.35 10.59 -13.57
C SER A 391 3.32 10.51 -12.39
N ASP A 392 2.86 10.97 -11.23
CA ASP A 392 3.59 10.83 -9.96
C ASP A 392 3.88 9.35 -9.63
N SER A 393 3.04 8.42 -10.11
CA SER A 393 3.14 6.97 -9.83
C SER A 393 4.48 6.33 -10.22
N PHE A 394 5.20 6.93 -11.17
CA PHE A 394 6.46 6.39 -11.67
C PHE A 394 7.64 7.36 -11.61
N LEU A 395 7.44 8.60 -11.16
CA LEU A 395 8.55 9.58 -10.98
C LEU A 395 9.11 9.60 -9.56
N GLY A 396 8.40 9.02 -8.58
CA GLY A 396 8.91 8.87 -7.22
C GLY A 396 10.11 7.92 -7.16
N TYR A 397 11.32 8.51 -7.08
CA TYR A 397 12.62 7.83 -7.06
C TYR A 397 13.04 7.25 -8.42
N THR A 398 13.28 8.13 -9.39
CA THR A 398 13.55 7.75 -10.79
C THR A 398 14.76 8.47 -11.35
N ASN A 399 15.67 7.72 -11.97
CA ASN A 399 16.74 8.26 -12.79
C ASN A 399 16.33 8.23 -14.26
N MET A 400 16.49 9.37 -14.94
CA MET A 400 16.34 9.45 -16.40
C MET A 400 17.43 10.35 -16.96
N THR A 401 17.81 10.13 -18.20
CA THR A 401 18.79 10.98 -18.89
C THR A 401 18.10 11.67 -20.06
N LEU A 402 18.05 13.00 -20.05
CA LEU A 402 17.55 13.78 -21.17
C LEU A 402 18.63 13.86 -22.26
N GLU A 403 18.34 13.27 -23.41
CA GLU A 403 19.18 13.34 -24.61
C GLU A 403 18.56 14.32 -25.62
N SER A 404 19.30 15.37 -25.98
CA SER A 404 18.87 16.42 -26.92
C SER A 404 20.07 16.99 -27.66
N GLU A 405 20.03 17.05 -28.99
CA GLU A 405 21.03 17.75 -29.84
C GLU A 405 22.52 17.52 -29.48
N GLY A 406 22.87 16.31 -29.03
CA GLY A 406 24.25 15.94 -28.65
C GLY A 406 24.60 16.20 -27.18
N GLU A 407 23.67 16.74 -26.40
CA GLU A 407 23.76 16.84 -24.95
C GLU A 407 23.07 15.66 -24.25
N SER A 408 23.60 15.30 -23.08
CA SER A 408 23.09 14.24 -22.23
C SER A 408 23.08 14.73 -20.78
N ILE A 409 21.88 14.96 -20.24
CA ILE A 409 21.68 15.60 -18.94
C ILE A 409 20.96 14.62 -18.01
N PRO A 410 21.60 14.13 -16.93
CA PRO A 410 20.94 13.25 -15.98
C PRO A 410 19.96 14.04 -15.10
N TYR A 411 18.81 13.42 -14.85
CA TYR A 411 17.79 13.88 -13.93
C TYR A 411 17.50 12.79 -12.90
N PHE A 412 17.43 13.19 -11.63
CA PHE A 412 16.93 12.35 -10.55
C PHE A 412 15.68 12.98 -9.96
N PHE A 413 14.55 12.27 -10.07
CA PHE A 413 13.26 12.67 -9.52
C PHE A 413 13.00 11.91 -8.22
N ASN A 414 12.59 12.63 -7.19
CA ASN A 414 12.36 12.06 -5.88
C ASN A 414 11.11 12.64 -5.23
N MET A 415 10.32 11.79 -4.60
CA MET A 415 9.17 12.20 -3.79
C MET A 415 9.38 11.70 -2.37
N MET A 416 9.65 12.64 -1.46
CA MET A 416 9.92 12.30 -0.06
C MET A 416 8.87 12.94 0.85
N PRO A 417 8.39 12.23 1.88
CA PRO A 417 7.57 12.84 2.90
C PRO A 417 8.42 13.84 3.70
N THR A 418 7.90 15.05 3.87
CA THR A 418 8.44 16.05 4.79
C THR A 418 8.15 15.67 6.24
N PRO A 419 8.82 16.30 7.22
CA PRO A 419 8.56 16.02 8.64
C PRO A 419 7.11 16.22 9.09
N ASP A 420 6.35 17.07 8.42
CA ASP A 420 4.92 17.32 8.61
C ASP A 420 4.00 16.41 7.77
N GLY A 421 4.56 15.50 6.96
CA GLY A 421 3.82 14.47 6.24
C GLY A 421 3.31 14.87 4.85
N HIS A 422 3.71 16.03 4.33
CA HIS A 422 3.46 16.41 2.94
C HIS A 422 4.50 15.75 2.02
N ALA A 423 4.16 15.48 0.75
CA ALA A 423 5.16 15.03 -0.21
C ALA A 423 5.89 16.25 -0.79
N VAL A 424 7.22 16.24 -0.78
CA VAL A 424 8.05 17.17 -1.55
C VAL A 424 8.53 16.45 -2.80
N SER A 425 8.19 17.03 -3.95
CA SER A 425 8.65 16.60 -5.27
C SER A 425 9.93 17.35 -5.63
N GLU A 426 11.05 16.66 -5.55
CA GLU A 426 12.39 17.19 -5.82
C GLU A 426 12.93 16.64 -7.14
N VAL A 427 13.58 17.50 -7.91
CA VAL A 427 14.31 17.11 -9.12
C VAL A 427 15.75 17.63 -9.02
N THR A 428 16.72 16.76 -9.26
CA THR A 428 18.15 17.10 -9.27
C THR A 428 18.73 16.87 -10.65
N SER A 429 19.54 17.83 -11.11
CA SER A 429 20.27 17.82 -12.38
C SER A 429 21.65 18.46 -12.18
N PRO A 430 22.59 18.39 -13.16
CA PRO A 430 23.86 19.11 -13.09
C PRO A 430 23.72 20.62 -12.88
N GLN A 431 22.59 21.21 -13.32
CA GLN A 431 22.28 22.62 -13.15
C GLN A 431 21.93 22.95 -11.69
N GLY A 432 21.42 21.99 -10.92
CA GLY A 432 21.06 22.17 -9.52
C GLY A 432 19.87 21.31 -9.10
N THR A 433 19.41 21.54 -7.87
CA THR A 433 18.23 20.91 -7.28
C THR A 433 17.06 21.89 -7.28
N GLY A 434 15.88 21.39 -7.64
CA GLY A 434 14.65 22.14 -7.78
C GLY A 434 13.42 21.31 -7.46
N THR A 435 12.25 21.76 -7.91
CA THR A 435 10.99 21.05 -7.71
C THR A 435 10.40 20.57 -9.02
N PHE A 436 9.56 19.54 -8.95
CA PHE A 436 8.74 19.13 -10.09
C PHE A 436 7.26 18.97 -9.71
N SER A 437 6.40 18.99 -10.72
CA SER A 437 4.97 18.70 -10.55
C SER A 437 4.39 18.18 -11.86
N ILE A 438 3.35 17.36 -11.77
CA ILE A 438 2.57 16.91 -12.93
C ILE A 438 1.29 17.71 -13.04
N ILE A 439 1.12 18.41 -14.16
CA ILE A 439 -0.07 19.23 -14.46
C ILE A 439 -0.60 18.80 -15.82
N ASP A 440 -1.85 18.35 -15.88
CA ASP A 440 -2.50 17.88 -17.11
C ASP A 440 -1.67 16.84 -17.89
N GLY A 441 -0.98 15.95 -17.18
CA GLY A 441 -0.15 14.90 -17.77
C GLY A 441 1.22 15.36 -18.28
N LYS A 442 1.60 16.63 -18.06
CA LYS A 442 2.89 17.20 -18.42
C LYS A 442 3.80 17.31 -17.21
N LEU A 443 5.10 17.12 -17.40
CA LEU A 443 6.09 17.28 -16.35
C LEU A 443 6.57 18.73 -16.33
N HIS A 444 6.37 19.41 -15.20
CA HIS A 444 6.89 20.76 -14.96
C HIS A 444 8.07 20.66 -13.99
N THR A 445 9.21 21.24 -14.34
CA THR A 445 10.37 21.36 -13.45
C THR A 445 10.72 22.82 -13.21
N LEU A 446 11.08 23.18 -11.98
CA LEU A 446 11.61 24.48 -11.59
C LEU A 446 13.00 24.29 -10.98
N ILE A 447 14.05 24.59 -11.74
CA ILE A 447 15.45 24.47 -11.31
C ILE A 447 16.11 25.83 -11.52
N ASN A 448 16.73 26.40 -10.48
CA ASN A 448 17.36 27.74 -10.53
C ASN A 448 16.46 28.83 -11.14
N GLU A 449 15.21 28.92 -10.68
CA GLU A 449 14.21 29.89 -11.18
C GLU A 449 13.77 29.68 -12.65
N GLN A 450 14.30 28.67 -13.35
CA GLN A 450 13.90 28.32 -14.70
C GLN A 450 12.81 27.24 -14.68
N LYS A 451 11.64 27.60 -15.22
CA LYS A 451 10.53 26.66 -15.41
C LYS A 451 10.57 26.06 -16.79
N MET A 452 10.68 24.74 -16.84
CA MET A 452 10.59 23.95 -18.07
C MET A 452 9.39 23.01 -18.00
N VAL A 453 8.73 22.83 -19.14
CA VAL A 453 7.61 21.92 -19.32
C VAL A 453 8.02 20.85 -20.32
N TYR A 454 7.74 19.59 -20.01
CA TYR A 454 7.97 18.44 -20.87
C TYR A 454 6.62 17.78 -21.17
N GLU A 455 6.31 17.65 -22.45
CA GLU A 455 5.12 16.98 -22.95
C GLU A 455 5.53 15.70 -23.67
N MET A 456 4.93 14.58 -23.27
CA MET A 456 5.19 13.27 -23.88
C MET A 456 4.60 13.23 -25.29
N THR A 457 5.44 12.95 -26.28
CA THR A 457 5.01 12.75 -27.67
C THR A 457 4.92 11.27 -28.02
N GLN A 458 5.81 10.46 -27.48
CA GLN A 458 5.80 9.01 -27.66
C GLN A 458 6.44 8.32 -26.45
N PHE A 459 5.84 7.22 -25.99
CA PHE A 459 6.49 6.32 -25.04
C PHE A 459 7.15 5.16 -25.80
N ARG A 460 8.37 4.82 -25.40
CA ARG A 460 9.10 3.63 -25.84
C ARG A 460 9.57 2.86 -24.63
N ARG A 461 9.82 1.57 -24.82
CA ARG A 461 10.28 0.70 -23.73
C ARG A 461 11.55 1.24 -23.06
N ASP A 462 12.48 1.86 -23.80
CA ASP A 462 13.76 2.38 -23.31
C ASP A 462 13.80 3.90 -23.08
N GLY A 463 12.69 4.61 -23.28
CA GLY A 463 12.63 6.03 -23.01
C GLY A 463 11.33 6.71 -23.45
N ILE A 464 11.23 8.00 -23.14
CA ILE A 464 10.09 8.83 -23.48
C ILE A 464 10.56 9.90 -24.45
N GLU A 465 10.01 9.91 -25.66
CA GLU A 465 10.15 11.07 -26.53
C GLU A 465 9.29 12.20 -25.99
N VAL A 466 9.92 13.35 -25.85
CA VAL A 466 9.31 14.55 -25.31
C VAL A 466 9.57 15.74 -26.22
N CYS A 467 8.65 16.67 -26.19
CA CYS A 467 8.95 18.04 -26.54
C CYS A 467 9.03 18.87 -25.26
N TYR A 468 10.04 19.73 -25.17
CA TYR A 468 10.27 20.55 -23.99
C TYR A 468 10.43 22.04 -24.33
N TYR A 469 9.91 22.89 -23.46
CA TYR A 469 9.82 24.33 -23.69
C TYR A 469 9.66 25.12 -22.37
N PRO A 470 9.99 26.43 -22.33
CA PRO A 470 9.73 27.27 -21.17
C PRO A 470 8.24 27.44 -20.87
N ASP A 471 7.89 27.64 -19.60
CA ASP A 471 6.51 27.85 -19.16
C ASP A 471 5.79 28.96 -19.96
N GLY A 472 4.55 28.70 -20.36
CA GLY A 472 3.75 29.58 -21.24
C GLY A 472 3.93 29.37 -22.75
N GLN A 473 4.80 28.45 -23.19
CA GLN A 473 4.92 28.04 -24.60
C GLN A 473 4.21 26.70 -24.88
N SER A 474 4.49 26.09 -26.04
CA SER A 474 3.91 24.81 -26.45
C SER A 474 4.91 23.99 -27.28
N CYS A 475 4.57 22.73 -27.54
CA CYS A 475 5.38 21.85 -28.37
C CYS A 475 5.67 22.39 -29.78
N LEU A 476 4.80 23.24 -30.33
CA LEU A 476 4.98 23.81 -31.67
C LEU A 476 6.24 24.66 -31.80
N THR A 477 6.73 25.21 -30.69
CA THR A 477 7.92 26.07 -30.63
C THR A 477 9.01 25.48 -29.74
N GLY A 478 8.80 24.26 -29.24
CA GLY A 478 9.73 23.59 -28.32
C GLY A 478 10.79 22.78 -29.04
N HIS A 479 11.69 22.20 -28.26
CA HIS A 479 12.76 21.33 -28.73
C HIS A 479 12.35 19.86 -28.53
N SER A 480 12.79 18.98 -29.42
CA SER A 480 12.57 17.53 -29.28
C SER A 480 13.73 16.90 -28.52
N ALA A 481 13.41 16.00 -27.60
CA ALA A 481 14.39 15.28 -26.81
C ALA A 481 13.86 13.89 -26.43
N VAL A 482 14.72 13.07 -25.82
CA VAL A 482 14.35 11.75 -25.29
C VAL A 482 14.80 11.65 -23.85
N PHE A 483 13.89 11.34 -22.93
CA PHE A 483 14.26 10.84 -21.61
C PHE A 483 14.56 9.35 -21.71
N LYS A 484 15.85 8.98 -21.69
CA LYS A 484 16.28 7.58 -21.60
C LYS A 484 16.13 7.04 -20.18
N PHE A 485 15.63 5.81 -20.09
CA PHE A 485 15.52 5.11 -18.82
C PHE A 485 16.79 4.33 -18.48
N SER A 486 17.08 4.18 -17.19
CA SER A 486 18.27 3.46 -16.70
C SER A 486 18.05 1.96 -16.51
N HIS A 487 16.99 1.38 -17.07
CA HIS A 487 16.57 0.01 -16.78
C HIS A 487 17.01 -1.04 -17.82
N ASP A 488 17.74 -0.63 -18.87
CA ASP A 488 18.38 -1.49 -19.88
C ASP A 488 17.45 -2.48 -20.60
N ALA A 489 16.17 -2.14 -20.77
CA ALA A 489 15.22 -3.04 -21.43
C ALA A 489 15.40 -3.11 -22.96
N GLY A 490 16.15 -2.16 -23.53
CA GLY A 490 16.25 -1.94 -24.96
C GLY A 490 14.92 -1.50 -25.60
N PRO A 491 14.95 -1.10 -26.88
CA PRO A 491 13.72 -0.75 -27.60
C PRO A 491 12.84 -2.00 -27.78
N TYR A 492 11.52 -1.80 -27.79
CA TYR A 492 10.57 -2.79 -28.27
C TYR A 492 10.14 -2.39 -29.67
N ILE A 493 10.23 -3.31 -30.62
CA ILE A 493 9.81 -3.10 -32.00
C ILE A 493 8.62 -4.04 -32.21
N GLU A 494 7.44 -3.46 -32.40
CA GLU A 494 6.27 -4.21 -32.89
C GLU A 494 6.52 -4.53 -34.36
N ASP A 495 6.58 -5.82 -34.69
CA ASP A 495 6.70 -6.31 -36.07
C ASP A 495 5.43 -6.01 -36.91
#